data_AF-A0AA40VNC4-F1
#
_entry.id   AF-A0AA40VNC4-F1
#
_cell.length_a   1.000
_cell.length_b   1.000
_cell.length_c   1.000
_cell.angle_alpha   90.00
_cell.angle_beta   90.00
_cell.angle_gamma   90.00
#
_symmetry.space_group_name_H-M   'P 1'
#
loop_
_entity.id
_entity.type
_entity.pdbx_description
1 polymer ?
#
loop_
_entity_poly.entity_id
_entity_poly.type
_entity_poly.pdbx_seq_one_letter_code
_entity_poly.pdbx_strand_id
1 'polypeptide(L)'
;MAISERDREEARSLREQVGAAEAKRVQRAAYYAAHRDEARAASRAWKAANPERSRELNRLSMRRTNRRKRVRQRKNARARTWYAEHRDQERARSRAFRRQHPEKVQEYQRRYRERHPDRAAEQARRASQRWRDRNADDVRAANNDAARARRERDPDSYRRWYEANLEEQRERGRVASQLRSRLKKLGLPPRNIHRVYANEMRANTTAADEFFAARRTAQQKRDLQREKTFVMPSRSEVLRARAALKKSPPTADEVERVRTELVAASEREAWPVALPALMRGYMNEHRGRISEEVRMDSIGREVAGKKPYDHAVETVRRLKIEGFKYAAAQLVPSGDPATLKRLIAFASGRSRPLASEPQRRESDAASVTAPGSGASTRIGR
;
A
#
# COMPACT_ATOMS: atom_id res chain seq x y z
N MET A 1 -26.28 38.16 -36.71
CA MET A 1 -25.82 37.11 -37.64
C MET A 1 -26.80 35.95 -37.56
N ALA A 2 -27.71 35.84 -38.54
CA ALA A 2 -28.68 34.76 -38.60
C ALA A 2 -27.95 33.47 -39.01
N ILE A 3 -27.98 32.45 -38.15
CA ILE A 3 -27.47 31.11 -38.45
C ILE A 3 -28.25 30.61 -39.67
N SER A 4 -27.55 30.28 -40.76
CA SER A 4 -28.20 29.88 -42.02
C SER A 4 -29.01 28.61 -41.81
N GLU A 5 -30.09 28.42 -42.57
CA GLU A 5 -30.89 27.20 -42.48
C GLU A 5 -30.06 25.94 -42.75
N ARG A 6 -29.03 26.05 -43.61
CA ARG A 6 -28.02 25.01 -43.84
C ARG A 6 -27.27 24.63 -42.57
N ASP A 7 -26.80 25.59 -41.77
CA ASP A 7 -26.10 25.31 -40.51
C ASP A 7 -27.02 24.60 -39.49
N ARG A 8 -28.32 24.88 -39.53
CA ARG A 8 -29.32 24.22 -38.66
C ARG A 8 -29.65 22.79 -39.12
N GLU A 9 -29.62 22.54 -40.42
CA GLU A 9 -29.79 21.20 -41.00
C GLU A 9 -28.54 20.33 -40.77
N GLU A 10 -27.34 20.90 -40.93
CA GLU A 10 -26.08 20.23 -40.60
C GLU A 10 -25.98 19.90 -39.10
N ALA A 11 -26.38 20.82 -38.22
CA ALA A 11 -26.41 20.54 -36.79
C ALA A 11 -27.42 19.43 -36.41
N ARG A 12 -28.54 19.32 -37.13
CA ARG A 12 -29.54 18.24 -36.94
C ARG A 12 -29.00 16.90 -37.42
N SER A 13 -28.43 16.84 -38.62
CA SER A 13 -27.84 15.61 -39.17
C SER A 13 -26.66 15.10 -38.33
N LEU A 14 -25.80 15.99 -37.80
CA LEU A 14 -24.72 15.61 -36.89
C LEU A 14 -25.26 15.05 -35.57
N ARG A 15 -26.33 15.63 -35.01
CA ARG A 15 -26.97 15.11 -33.78
C ARG A 15 -27.58 13.73 -34.00
N GLU A 16 -28.23 13.52 -35.14
CA GLU A 16 -28.78 12.20 -35.52
C GLU A 16 -27.67 11.16 -35.74
N GLN A 17 -26.57 11.54 -36.40
CA GLN A 17 -25.41 10.66 -36.58
C GLN A 17 -24.75 10.31 -35.25
N VAL A 18 -24.57 11.28 -34.34
CA VAL A 18 -24.03 11.04 -32.99
C VAL A 18 -24.99 10.15 -32.20
N GLY A 19 -26.31 10.41 -32.24
CA GLY A 19 -27.32 9.61 -31.58
C GLY A 19 -27.35 8.16 -32.09
N ALA A 20 -27.27 7.96 -33.40
CA ALA A 20 -27.18 6.63 -34.02
C ALA A 20 -25.88 5.89 -33.64
N ALA A 21 -24.75 6.61 -33.56
CA ALA A 21 -23.48 6.04 -33.11
C ALA A 21 -23.52 5.65 -31.63
N GLU A 22 -24.15 6.47 -30.78
CA GLU A 22 -24.35 6.16 -29.36
C GLU A 22 -25.30 4.98 -29.17
N ALA A 23 -26.41 4.91 -29.91
CA ALA A 23 -27.33 3.78 -29.89
C ALA A 23 -26.62 2.47 -30.28
N LYS A 24 -25.82 2.47 -31.36
CA LYS A 24 -24.98 1.33 -31.75
C LYS A 24 -23.95 0.96 -30.67
N ARG A 25 -23.35 1.95 -30.00
CA ARG A 25 -22.41 1.73 -28.89
C ARG A 25 -23.10 1.05 -27.70
N VAL A 26 -24.30 1.52 -27.33
CA VAL A 26 -25.10 0.95 -26.23
C VAL A 26 -25.54 -0.47 -26.56
N GLN A 27 -26.06 -0.71 -27.78
CA GLN A 27 -26.42 -2.06 -28.24
C GLN A 27 -25.22 -3.02 -28.21
N ARG A 28 -24.05 -2.58 -28.71
CA ARG A 28 -22.82 -3.38 -28.67
C ARG A 28 -22.38 -3.66 -27.22
N ALA A 29 -22.48 -2.68 -26.33
CA ALA A 29 -22.15 -2.85 -24.92
C ALA A 29 -23.11 -3.84 -24.23
N ALA A 30 -24.41 -3.75 -24.51
CA ALA A 30 -25.42 -4.67 -24.01
C ALA A 30 -25.17 -6.11 -24.51
N TYR A 31 -24.86 -6.26 -25.80
CA TYR A 31 -24.48 -7.55 -26.40
C TYR A 31 -23.23 -8.14 -25.72
N TYR A 32 -22.14 -7.39 -25.57
CA TYR A 32 -20.95 -7.88 -24.86
C TYR A 32 -21.19 -8.16 -23.38
N ALA A 33 -22.13 -7.45 -22.73
CA ALA A 33 -22.50 -7.71 -21.35
C ALA A 33 -23.29 -9.01 -21.20
N ALA A 34 -24.17 -9.32 -22.16
CA ALA A 34 -24.92 -10.58 -22.22
C ALA A 34 -24.02 -11.77 -22.59
N HIS A 35 -23.13 -11.60 -23.57
CA HIS A 35 -22.26 -12.66 -24.11
C HIS A 35 -20.82 -12.57 -23.58
N ARG A 36 -20.64 -12.10 -22.33
CA ARG A 36 -19.31 -11.80 -21.77
C ARG A 36 -18.42 -13.03 -21.70
N ASP A 37 -18.97 -14.14 -21.24
CA ASP A 37 -18.21 -15.37 -21.01
C ASP A 37 -17.96 -16.12 -22.32
N GLU A 38 -18.92 -16.12 -23.25
CA GLU A 38 -18.74 -16.61 -24.62
C GLU A 38 -17.64 -15.85 -25.36
N ALA A 39 -17.66 -14.51 -25.32
CA ALA A 39 -16.61 -13.69 -25.95
C ALA A 39 -15.22 -13.94 -25.33
N ARG A 40 -15.15 -14.19 -24.02
CA ARG A 40 -13.89 -14.56 -23.34
C ARG A 40 -13.45 -15.97 -23.73
N ALA A 41 -14.35 -16.93 -23.80
CA ALA A 41 -14.06 -18.29 -24.22
C ALA A 41 -13.56 -18.30 -25.67
N ALA A 42 -14.24 -17.62 -26.58
CA ALA A 42 -13.81 -17.43 -27.97
C ALA A 42 -12.43 -16.76 -28.06
N SER A 43 -12.18 -15.71 -27.26
CA SER A 43 -10.86 -15.06 -27.22
C SER A 43 -9.75 -15.98 -26.69
N ARG A 44 -10.05 -16.84 -25.70
CA ARG A 44 -9.09 -17.84 -25.18
C ARG A 44 -8.82 -18.92 -26.22
N ALA A 45 -9.87 -19.48 -26.84
CA ALA A 45 -9.75 -20.48 -27.89
C ALA A 45 -8.94 -19.94 -29.07
N TRP A 46 -9.20 -18.70 -29.50
CA TRP A 46 -8.42 -18.05 -30.55
C TRP A 46 -6.95 -17.88 -30.17
N LYS A 47 -6.65 -17.46 -28.94
CA LYS A 47 -5.25 -17.33 -28.46
C LYS A 47 -4.55 -18.68 -28.34
N ALA A 48 -5.26 -19.73 -27.94
CA ALA A 48 -4.72 -21.09 -27.85
C ALA A 48 -4.42 -21.66 -29.24
N ALA A 49 -5.31 -21.43 -30.21
CA ALA A 49 -5.11 -21.83 -31.60
C ALA A 49 -4.07 -20.96 -32.35
N ASN A 50 -3.84 -19.71 -31.92
CA ASN A 50 -2.96 -18.74 -32.61
C ASN A 50 -1.91 -18.12 -31.66
N PRO A 51 -1.02 -18.91 -31.04
CA PRO A 51 -0.05 -18.40 -30.07
C PRO A 51 0.92 -17.39 -30.68
N GLU A 52 1.42 -17.63 -31.89
CA GLU A 52 2.37 -16.74 -32.56
C GLU A 52 1.73 -15.42 -32.99
N ARG A 53 0.53 -15.46 -33.58
CA ARG A 53 -0.19 -14.23 -33.95
C ARG A 53 -0.55 -13.38 -32.75
N SER A 54 -0.91 -14.01 -31.62
CA SER A 54 -1.14 -13.32 -30.35
C SER A 54 0.12 -12.62 -29.83
N ARG A 55 1.28 -13.30 -29.88
CA ARG A 55 2.58 -12.72 -29.52
C ARG A 55 2.95 -11.55 -30.43
N GLU A 56 2.73 -11.66 -31.73
CA GLU A 56 2.98 -10.59 -32.70
C GLU A 56 2.12 -9.35 -32.44
N LEU A 57 0.81 -9.52 -32.25
CA LEU A 57 -0.10 -8.43 -31.90
C LEU A 57 0.30 -7.75 -30.58
N ASN A 58 0.76 -8.52 -29.60
CA ASN A 58 1.30 -7.98 -28.35
C ASN A 58 2.57 -7.15 -28.60
N ARG A 59 3.54 -7.66 -29.38
CA ARG A 59 4.75 -6.91 -29.78
C ARG A 59 4.39 -5.61 -30.50
N LEU A 60 3.44 -5.63 -31.43
CA LEU A 60 2.97 -4.42 -32.14
C LEU A 60 2.25 -3.44 -31.21
N SER A 61 1.45 -3.94 -30.26
CA SER A 61 0.83 -3.11 -29.22
C SER A 61 1.89 -2.41 -28.37
N MET A 62 2.89 -3.14 -27.89
CA MET A 62 4.00 -2.60 -27.11
C MET A 62 4.85 -1.61 -27.92
N ARG A 63 5.09 -1.85 -29.21
CA ARG A 63 5.75 -0.89 -30.10
C ARG A 63 4.96 0.42 -30.22
N ARG A 64 3.64 0.35 -30.38
CA ARG A 64 2.76 1.54 -30.46
C ARG A 64 2.73 2.32 -29.15
N THR A 65 2.60 1.65 -28.01
CA THR A 65 2.60 2.33 -26.69
C THR A 65 3.95 2.97 -26.41
N ASN A 66 5.06 2.28 -26.70
CA ASN A 66 6.41 2.83 -26.57
C ASN A 66 6.64 4.03 -27.50
N ARG A 67 6.16 3.99 -28.75
CA ARG A 67 6.20 5.14 -29.68
C ARG A 67 5.46 6.35 -29.09
N ARG A 68 4.22 6.17 -28.60
CA ARG A 68 3.45 7.23 -27.94
C ARG A 68 4.16 7.80 -26.72
N LYS A 69 4.75 6.93 -25.89
CA LYS A 69 5.55 7.33 -24.71
C LYS A 69 6.76 8.17 -25.12
N ARG A 70 7.52 7.75 -26.13
CA ARG A 70 8.67 8.49 -26.68
C ARG A 70 8.27 9.86 -27.24
N VAL A 71 7.18 9.92 -28.02
CA VAL A 71 6.65 11.19 -28.54
C VAL A 71 6.25 12.13 -27.41
N ARG A 72 5.55 11.63 -26.39
CA ARG A 72 5.18 12.42 -25.20
C ARG A 72 6.42 12.92 -24.45
N GLN A 73 7.42 12.06 -24.26
CA GLN A 73 8.67 12.46 -23.61
C GLN A 73 9.41 13.55 -24.41
N ARG A 74 9.49 13.42 -25.74
CA ARG A 74 10.07 14.46 -26.61
C ARG A 74 9.30 15.78 -26.52
N LYS A 75 7.96 15.73 -26.57
CA LYS A 75 7.12 16.93 -26.38
C LYS A 75 7.35 17.57 -25.01
N ASN A 76 7.43 16.78 -23.95
CA ASN A 76 7.69 17.29 -22.60
C ASN A 76 9.11 17.86 -22.46
N ALA A 77 10.11 17.26 -23.10
CA ALA A 77 11.48 17.78 -23.10
C ALA A 77 11.57 19.12 -23.85
N ARG A 78 10.90 19.24 -25.00
CA ARG A 78 10.76 20.51 -25.74
C ARG A 78 10.01 21.57 -24.92
N ALA A 79 8.93 21.18 -24.25
CA ALA A 79 8.22 22.10 -23.37
C ALA A 79 9.11 22.57 -22.21
N ARG A 80 9.87 21.67 -21.58
CA ARG A 80 10.80 22.03 -20.49
C ARG A 80 11.90 22.99 -20.93
N THR A 81 12.50 22.76 -22.09
CA THR A 81 13.53 23.64 -22.66
C THR A 81 12.94 25.01 -22.99
N TRP A 82 11.80 25.04 -23.67
CA TRP A 82 11.07 26.28 -23.93
C TRP A 82 10.72 27.05 -22.63
N TYR A 83 10.21 26.37 -21.60
CA TYR A 83 9.91 26.98 -20.30
C TYR A 83 11.16 27.44 -19.55
N ALA A 84 12.30 26.79 -19.73
CA ALA A 84 13.56 27.22 -19.12
C ALA A 84 14.06 28.51 -19.77
N GLU A 85 14.02 28.59 -21.11
CA GLU A 85 14.41 29.77 -21.89
C GLU A 85 13.45 30.95 -21.68
N HIS A 86 12.15 30.69 -21.59
CA HIS A 86 11.10 31.73 -21.51
C HIS A 86 10.54 31.92 -20.10
N ARG A 87 11.26 31.44 -19.08
CA ARG A 87 10.78 31.42 -17.68
C ARG A 87 10.36 32.79 -17.18
N ASP A 88 11.17 33.80 -17.46
CA ASP A 88 10.94 35.15 -16.94
C ASP A 88 9.86 35.88 -17.72
N GLN A 89 9.72 35.63 -19.03
CA GLN A 89 8.61 36.13 -19.83
C GLN A 89 7.27 35.54 -19.36
N GLU A 90 7.20 34.23 -19.08
CA GLU A 90 5.99 33.60 -18.54
C GLU A 90 5.65 34.14 -17.15
N ARG A 91 6.66 34.33 -16.28
CA ARG A 91 6.47 34.95 -14.96
C ARG A 91 5.97 36.38 -15.08
N ALA A 92 6.53 37.18 -16.00
CA ALA A 92 6.08 38.54 -16.25
C ALA A 92 4.63 38.56 -16.74
N ARG A 93 4.28 37.70 -17.70
CA ARG A 93 2.90 37.52 -18.18
C ARG A 93 1.95 37.09 -17.06
N SER A 94 2.34 36.14 -16.21
CA SER A 94 1.54 35.69 -15.08
C SER A 94 1.35 36.79 -14.04
N ARG A 95 2.40 37.57 -13.74
CA ARG A 95 2.31 38.75 -12.85
C ARG A 95 1.39 39.82 -13.43
N ALA A 96 1.54 40.14 -14.72
CA ALA A 96 0.69 41.09 -15.42
C ALA A 96 -0.78 40.64 -15.39
N PHE A 97 -1.05 39.36 -15.67
CA PHE A 97 -2.40 38.79 -15.58
C PHE A 97 -2.98 38.91 -14.16
N ARG A 98 -2.22 38.60 -13.11
CA ARG A 98 -2.68 38.75 -11.72
C ARG A 98 -2.98 40.20 -11.34
N ARG A 99 -2.22 41.15 -11.89
CA ARG A 99 -2.44 42.60 -11.67
C ARG A 99 -3.67 43.11 -12.42
N GLN A 100 -3.84 42.69 -13.67
CA GLN A 100 -4.95 43.13 -14.53
C GLN A 100 -6.28 42.45 -14.19
N HIS A 101 -6.24 41.23 -13.64
CA HIS A 101 -7.43 40.42 -13.34
C HIS A 101 -7.39 39.81 -11.94
N PRO A 102 -7.32 40.62 -10.86
CA PRO A 102 -7.28 40.11 -9.49
C PRO A 102 -8.55 39.30 -9.15
N GLU A 103 -9.72 39.72 -9.64
CA GLU A 103 -11.00 39.04 -9.41
C GLU A 103 -11.01 37.62 -9.98
N LYS A 104 -10.51 37.42 -11.21
CA LYS A 104 -10.44 36.08 -11.83
C LYS A 104 -9.51 35.15 -11.05
N VAL A 105 -8.43 35.69 -10.47
CA VAL A 105 -7.51 34.90 -9.63
C VAL A 105 -8.18 34.50 -8.33
N GLN A 106 -8.89 35.43 -7.68
CA GLN A 106 -9.63 35.14 -6.45
C GLN A 106 -10.75 34.13 -6.70
N GLU A 107 -11.51 34.29 -7.79
CA GLU A 107 -12.56 33.35 -8.18
C GLU A 107 -11.97 31.95 -8.45
N TYR A 108 -10.86 31.86 -9.18
CA TYR A 108 -10.19 30.59 -9.41
C TYR A 108 -9.73 29.94 -8.10
N GLN A 109 -9.14 30.72 -7.18
CA GLN A 109 -8.76 30.23 -5.86
C GLN A 109 -9.96 29.79 -5.03
N ARG A 110 -11.08 30.51 -5.10
CA ARG A 110 -12.33 30.16 -4.42
C ARG A 110 -12.88 28.84 -4.94
N ARG A 111 -13.07 28.73 -6.26
CA ARG A 111 -13.51 27.48 -6.93
C ARG A 111 -12.56 26.31 -6.64
N TYR A 112 -11.26 26.56 -6.54
CA TYR A 112 -10.28 25.54 -6.16
C TYR A 112 -10.48 25.06 -4.72
N ARG A 113 -10.69 25.96 -3.76
CA ARG A 113 -10.95 25.61 -2.36
C ARG A 113 -12.28 24.88 -2.20
N GLU A 114 -13.32 25.29 -2.93
CA GLU A 114 -14.64 24.63 -2.94
C GLU A 114 -14.57 23.21 -3.53
N ARG A 115 -13.84 23.02 -4.64
CA ARG A 115 -13.68 21.71 -5.29
C ARG A 115 -12.74 20.77 -4.55
N HIS A 116 -11.78 21.32 -3.81
CA HIS A 116 -10.71 20.56 -3.13
C HIS A 116 -10.46 21.06 -1.70
N PRO A 117 -11.45 20.98 -0.80
CA PRO A 117 -11.35 21.52 0.55
C PRO A 117 -10.21 20.90 1.36
N ASP A 118 -10.05 19.57 1.28
CA ASP A 118 -9.01 18.86 2.01
C ASP A 118 -7.59 19.24 1.56
N ARG A 119 -7.38 19.37 0.24
CA ARG A 119 -6.07 19.77 -0.31
C ARG A 119 -5.75 21.22 0.04
N ALA A 120 -6.74 22.10 0.03
CA ALA A 120 -6.56 23.49 0.43
C ALA A 120 -6.20 23.59 1.92
N ALA A 121 -6.90 22.84 2.78
CA ALA A 121 -6.61 22.79 4.21
C ALA A 121 -5.21 22.21 4.48
N GLU A 122 -4.81 21.14 3.78
CA GLU A 122 -3.48 20.57 3.91
C GLU A 122 -2.38 21.55 3.47
N GLN A 123 -2.56 22.22 2.33
CA GLN A 123 -1.61 23.24 1.88
C GLN A 123 -1.49 24.38 2.88
N ALA A 124 -2.61 24.85 3.45
CA ALA A 124 -2.61 25.88 4.48
C ALA A 124 -1.86 25.42 5.73
N ARG A 125 -2.11 24.20 6.23
CA ARG A 125 -1.37 23.62 7.38
C ARG A 125 0.12 23.55 7.11
N ARG A 126 0.53 23.05 5.94
CA ARG A 126 1.95 22.95 5.55
C ARG A 126 2.59 24.33 5.42
N ALA A 127 1.87 25.32 4.88
CA ALA A 127 2.36 26.69 4.76
C ALA A 127 2.55 27.33 6.15
N SER A 128 1.57 27.21 7.04
CA SER A 128 1.66 27.69 8.42
C SER A 128 2.79 27.00 9.18
N GLN A 129 2.96 25.68 9.03
CA GLN A 129 4.07 24.96 9.66
C GLN A 129 5.42 25.47 9.16
N ARG A 130 5.61 25.58 7.84
CA ARG A 130 6.85 26.14 7.27
C ARG A 130 7.13 27.57 7.69
N TRP A 131 6.10 28.35 7.99
CA TRP A 131 6.26 29.69 8.53
C TRP A 131 6.71 29.63 9.99
N ARG A 132 6.10 28.78 10.83
CA ARG A 132 6.53 28.58 12.22
C ARG A 132 7.97 28.05 12.31
N ASP A 133 8.34 27.11 11.44
CA ASP A 133 9.68 26.52 11.44
C ASP A 133 10.75 27.57 11.06
N ARG A 134 10.43 28.47 10.12
CA ARG A 134 11.34 29.55 9.70
C ARG A 134 11.41 30.71 10.68
N ASN A 135 10.34 30.97 11.42
CA ASN A 135 10.24 32.06 12.40
C ASN A 135 10.10 31.50 13.82
N ALA A 136 10.87 30.44 14.13
CA ALA A 136 10.73 29.71 15.39
C ALA A 136 11.03 30.57 16.62
N ASP A 137 11.92 31.55 16.47
CA ASP A 137 12.26 32.51 17.53
C ASP A 137 11.12 33.50 17.78
N ASP A 138 10.55 34.08 16.73
CA ASP A 138 9.40 34.99 16.84
C ASP A 138 8.18 34.28 17.45
N VAL A 139 7.93 33.03 17.02
CA VAL A 139 6.85 32.21 17.60
C VAL A 139 7.11 31.92 19.07
N ARG A 140 8.37 31.64 19.46
CA ARG A 140 8.73 31.44 20.86
C ARG A 140 8.59 32.73 21.68
N ALA A 141 9.05 33.86 21.17
CA ALA A 141 8.92 35.17 21.80
C ALA A 141 7.44 35.52 22.01
N ALA A 142 6.62 35.45 20.95
CA ALA A 142 5.19 35.70 21.04
C ALA A 142 4.48 34.76 22.03
N ASN A 143 4.85 33.47 22.05
CA ASN A 143 4.31 32.52 23.02
C ASN A 143 4.73 32.84 24.46
N ASN A 144 5.96 33.29 24.68
CA ASN A 144 6.47 33.70 25.99
C ASN A 144 5.79 34.98 26.47
N ASP A 145 5.60 35.97 25.59
CA ASP A 145 4.90 37.21 25.90
C ASP A 145 3.43 36.93 26.21
N ALA A 146 2.77 36.09 25.42
CA ALA A 146 1.41 35.64 25.70
C ALA A 146 1.31 34.83 27.01
N ALA A 147 2.34 34.07 27.38
CA ALA A 147 2.40 33.38 28.66
C ALA A 147 2.62 34.35 29.83
N ARG A 148 3.47 35.36 29.65
CA ARG A 148 3.72 36.42 30.63
C ARG A 148 2.46 37.25 30.87
N ALA A 149 1.83 37.74 29.81
CA ALA A 149 0.58 38.49 29.90
C ALA A 149 -0.55 37.69 30.56
N ARG A 150 -0.61 36.35 30.35
CA ARG A 150 -1.55 35.48 31.06
C ARG A 150 -1.25 35.39 32.56
N ARG A 151 0.02 35.28 32.94
CA ARG A 151 0.44 35.26 34.37
C ARG A 151 0.19 36.60 35.05
N GLU A 152 0.40 37.71 34.36
CA GLU A 152 0.14 39.05 34.88
C GLU A 152 -1.36 39.31 35.04
N ARG A 153 -2.18 38.93 34.04
CA ARG A 153 -3.64 39.10 34.10
C ARG A 153 -4.27 38.23 35.19
N ASP A 154 -3.82 36.99 35.33
CA ASP A 154 -4.37 36.06 36.30
C ASP A 154 -3.26 35.18 36.92
N PRO A 155 -2.60 35.69 37.97
CA PRO A 155 -1.52 34.96 38.65
C PRO A 155 -1.98 33.64 39.25
N ASP A 156 -3.23 33.60 39.72
CA ASP A 156 -3.82 32.44 40.39
C ASP A 156 -4.55 31.48 39.42
N SER A 157 -4.63 31.81 38.13
CA SER A 157 -5.22 30.95 37.09
C SER A 157 -4.70 29.51 37.17
N TYR A 158 -3.37 29.37 37.33
CA TYR A 158 -2.72 28.08 37.40
C TYR A 158 -3.05 27.35 38.70
N ARG A 159 -3.10 28.07 39.84
CA ARG A 159 -3.48 27.49 41.13
C ARG A 159 -4.92 26.96 41.09
N ARG A 160 -5.86 27.75 40.58
CA ARG A 160 -7.27 27.35 40.42
C ARG A 160 -7.44 26.18 39.46
N TRP A 161 -6.74 26.20 38.33
CA TRP A 161 -6.72 25.05 37.42
C TRP A 161 -6.16 23.81 38.12
N TYR A 162 -5.06 23.94 38.84
CA TYR A 162 -4.43 22.83 39.56
C TYR A 162 -5.35 22.25 40.64
N GLU A 163 -6.03 23.09 41.42
CA GLU A 163 -7.00 22.67 42.43
C GLU A 163 -8.21 21.97 41.79
N ALA A 164 -8.78 22.54 40.73
CA ALA A 164 -9.91 21.95 40.01
C ALA A 164 -9.57 20.62 39.32
N ASN A 165 -8.31 20.43 38.91
CA ASN A 165 -7.85 19.21 38.22
C ASN A 165 -7.05 18.27 39.15
N LEU A 166 -7.00 18.57 40.45
CA LEU A 166 -6.17 17.82 41.40
C LEU A 166 -6.60 16.36 41.49
N GLU A 167 -7.91 16.11 41.54
CA GLU A 167 -8.43 14.75 41.62
C GLU A 167 -8.22 13.98 40.31
N GLU A 168 -8.37 14.63 39.14
CA GLU A 168 -8.05 14.01 37.85
C GLU A 168 -6.55 13.65 37.76
N GLN A 169 -5.66 14.50 38.28
CA GLN A 169 -4.23 14.19 38.36
C GLN A 169 -3.97 12.99 39.29
N ARG A 170 -4.64 12.93 40.44
CA ARG A 170 -4.56 11.79 41.36
C ARG A 170 -5.10 10.52 40.72
N GLU A 171 -6.21 10.59 40.00
CA GLU A 171 -6.79 9.48 39.25
C GLU A 171 -5.86 8.95 38.18
N ARG A 172 -5.26 9.83 37.37
CA ARG A 172 -4.22 9.44 36.41
C ARG A 172 -3.06 8.73 37.10
N GLY A 173 -2.65 9.22 38.27
CA GLY A 173 -1.65 8.56 39.13
C GLY A 173 -2.08 7.17 39.59
N ARG A 174 -3.33 7.03 40.06
CA ARG A 174 -3.93 5.75 40.47
C ARG A 174 -3.98 4.76 39.31
N VAL A 175 -4.48 5.18 38.14
CA VAL A 175 -4.56 4.34 36.92
C VAL A 175 -3.17 3.90 36.47
N ALA A 176 -2.19 4.81 36.46
CA ALA A 176 -0.81 4.46 36.12
C ALA A 176 -0.23 3.45 37.13
N SER A 177 -0.54 3.60 38.42
CA SER A 177 -0.14 2.65 39.47
C SER A 177 -0.80 1.28 39.28
N GLN A 178 -2.11 1.23 39.03
CA GLN A 178 -2.84 -0.01 38.75
C GLN A 178 -2.29 -0.72 37.51
N LEU A 179 -1.95 0.02 36.45
CA LEU A 179 -1.31 -0.53 35.25
C LEU A 179 0.05 -1.15 35.60
N ARG A 180 0.89 -0.47 36.38
CA ARG A 180 2.17 -1.03 36.86
C ARG A 180 1.97 -2.33 37.65
N SER A 181 1.00 -2.36 38.56
CA SER A 181 0.70 -3.56 39.35
C SER A 181 0.16 -4.71 38.50
N ARG A 182 -0.70 -4.43 37.51
CA ARG A 182 -1.21 -5.45 36.56
C ARG A 182 -0.09 -6.02 35.70
N LEU A 183 0.80 -5.18 35.17
CA LEU A 183 1.96 -5.62 34.40
C LEU A 183 2.86 -6.52 35.26
N LYS A 184 3.16 -6.09 36.49
CA LYS A 184 3.95 -6.89 37.45
C LYS A 184 3.30 -8.25 37.75
N LYS A 185 1.98 -8.30 37.96
CA LYS A 185 1.23 -9.56 38.21
C LYS A 185 1.28 -10.51 37.01
N LEU A 186 1.30 -9.98 35.79
CA LEU A 186 1.42 -10.75 34.56
C LEU A 186 2.88 -11.14 34.22
N GLY A 187 3.85 -10.84 35.10
CA GLY A 187 5.27 -11.09 34.85
C GLY A 187 5.86 -10.21 33.74
N LEU A 188 5.12 -9.20 33.27
CA LEU A 188 5.57 -8.26 32.27
C LEU A 188 6.35 -7.14 32.97
N PRO A 189 7.56 -6.79 32.51
CA PRO A 189 8.30 -5.69 33.11
C PRO A 189 7.47 -4.41 32.99
N PRO A 190 7.38 -3.60 34.07
CA PRO A 190 6.74 -2.30 33.97
C PRO A 190 7.47 -1.51 32.89
N ARG A 191 6.74 -0.63 32.20
CA ARG A 191 7.32 0.21 31.15
C ARG A 191 8.44 1.07 31.75
N ASN A 192 9.68 0.59 31.62
CA ASN A 192 10.88 1.35 31.93
C ASN A 192 10.97 2.44 30.87
N ILE A 193 10.41 3.61 31.18
CA ILE A 193 10.76 4.82 30.45
C ILE A 193 12.19 5.08 30.87
N HIS A 194 13.15 4.64 30.06
CA HIS A 194 14.54 5.02 30.23
C HIS A 194 14.56 6.54 30.33
N ARG A 195 14.87 7.06 31.53
CA ARG A 195 15.03 8.48 31.74
C ARG A 195 16.33 8.85 31.06
N VAL A 196 16.22 9.27 29.81
CA VAL A 196 17.33 9.90 29.09
C VAL A 196 17.37 11.33 29.59
N TYR A 197 18.46 11.69 30.27
CA TYR A 197 18.60 13.04 30.82
C TYR A 197 18.68 14.07 29.68
N ALA A 198 18.37 15.34 29.97
CA ALA A 198 18.29 16.37 28.92
C ALA A 198 19.61 16.56 28.16
N ASN A 199 20.75 16.37 28.83
CA ASN A 199 22.09 16.36 28.23
C ASN A 199 22.29 15.17 27.28
N GLU A 200 21.90 13.96 27.69
CA GLU A 200 21.96 12.75 26.86
C GLU A 200 21.01 12.85 25.67
N MET A 201 19.82 13.42 25.85
CA MET A 201 18.88 13.69 24.76
C MET A 201 19.51 14.63 23.72
N ARG A 202 20.15 15.72 24.17
CA ARG A 202 20.85 16.65 23.27
C ARG A 202 22.01 15.96 22.58
N ALA A 203 22.86 15.24 23.31
CA ALA A 203 23.98 14.49 22.76
C ALA A 203 23.52 13.44 21.73
N ASN A 204 22.45 12.69 22.02
CA ASN A 204 21.87 11.73 21.10
C ASN A 204 21.25 12.39 19.87
N THR A 205 20.63 13.56 20.03
CA THR A 205 20.07 14.33 18.91
C THR A 205 21.20 14.84 18.01
N THR A 206 22.25 15.42 18.59
CA THR A 206 23.44 15.85 17.86
C THR A 206 24.13 14.68 17.15
N ALA A 207 24.35 13.56 17.85
CA ALA A 207 24.94 12.36 17.27
C ALA A 207 24.06 11.77 16.15
N ALA A 208 22.73 11.81 16.30
CA ALA A 208 21.81 11.38 15.25
C ALA A 208 21.88 12.30 14.03
N ASP A 209 21.87 13.61 14.23
CA ASP A 209 21.97 14.60 13.15
C ASP A 209 23.30 14.46 12.40
N GLU A 210 24.42 14.32 13.12
CA GLU A 210 25.74 14.02 12.54
C GLU A 210 25.71 12.69 11.77
N PHE A 211 25.08 11.66 12.35
CA PHE A 211 24.93 10.37 11.69
C PHE A 211 24.11 10.48 10.40
N PHE A 212 23.02 11.24 10.36
CA PHE A 212 22.17 11.34 9.17
C PHE A 212 22.69 12.33 8.13
N ALA A 213 23.42 13.36 8.55
CA ALA A 213 24.05 14.34 7.66
C ALA A 213 25.29 13.78 6.95
N ALA A 214 25.99 12.82 7.55
CA ALA A 214 27.20 12.22 6.98
C ALA A 214 26.92 11.51 5.62
N ARG A 215 27.59 11.96 4.55
CA ARG A 215 27.57 11.29 3.24
C ARG A 215 28.43 10.03 3.27
N ARG A 216 27.78 8.88 3.43
CA ARG A 216 28.46 7.57 3.45
C ARG A 216 28.68 6.98 2.07
N THR A 217 29.84 6.33 1.92
CA THR A 217 30.18 5.53 0.74
C THR A 217 29.30 4.28 0.67
N ALA A 218 29.27 3.61 -0.49
CA ALA A 218 28.50 2.38 -0.67
C ALA A 218 28.97 1.26 0.28
N GLN A 219 30.26 1.22 0.59
CA GLN A 219 30.85 0.23 1.50
C GLN A 219 30.41 0.47 2.95
N GLN A 220 30.51 1.70 3.44
CA GLN A 220 30.03 2.07 4.79
C GLN A 220 28.54 1.79 4.99
N LYS A 221 27.72 1.95 3.94
CA LYS A 221 26.30 1.58 3.97
C LYS A 221 26.10 0.07 4.12
N ARG A 222 26.94 -0.76 3.48
CA ARG A 222 26.90 -2.22 3.62
C ARG A 222 27.37 -2.66 5.00
N ASP A 223 28.40 -2.03 5.54
CA ASP A 223 28.92 -2.35 6.87
C ASP A 223 27.90 -2.00 7.96
N LEU A 224 27.26 -0.83 7.88
CA LEU A 224 26.13 -0.49 8.76
C LEU A 224 24.94 -1.46 8.64
N GLN A 225 24.68 -2.00 7.45
CA GLN A 225 23.65 -3.02 7.27
C GLN A 225 24.04 -4.35 7.94
N ARG A 226 25.32 -4.72 7.91
CA ARG A 226 25.85 -5.91 8.60
C ARG A 226 25.82 -5.74 10.12
N GLU A 227 26.18 -4.56 10.63
CA GLU A 227 26.08 -4.25 12.06
C GLU A 227 24.62 -4.24 12.54
N LYS A 228 23.69 -3.73 11.73
CA LYS A 228 22.25 -3.69 12.06
C LYS A 228 21.62 -5.09 12.13
N THR A 229 22.22 -6.09 11.50
CA THR A 229 21.82 -7.50 11.62
C THR A 229 22.31 -8.21 12.88
N PHE A 230 22.73 -7.47 13.92
CA PHE A 230 22.93 -8.05 15.26
C PHE A 230 21.60 -8.14 16.03
N VAL A 231 20.68 -9.00 15.58
CA VAL A 231 19.63 -9.59 16.44
C VAL A 231 19.39 -11.01 15.94
N MET A 232 19.90 -11.97 16.71
CA MET A 232 19.88 -13.42 16.50
C MET A 232 20.71 -13.94 15.31
N PRO A 233 21.65 -14.89 15.53
CA PRO A 233 22.22 -15.63 14.42
C PRO A 233 21.07 -16.25 13.63
N SER A 234 21.09 -16.08 12.31
CA SER A 234 20.10 -16.71 11.45
C SER A 234 20.11 -18.21 11.75
N ARG A 235 18.94 -18.87 11.76
CA ARG A 235 18.88 -20.31 12.08
C ARG A 235 19.78 -21.15 11.17
N SER A 236 20.10 -20.67 9.95
CA SER A 236 21.12 -21.23 9.07
C SER A 236 22.56 -21.09 9.62
N GLU A 237 22.93 -19.98 10.26
CA GLU A 237 24.19 -19.83 10.99
C GLU A 237 24.23 -20.72 12.23
N VAL A 238 23.13 -20.86 12.97
CA VAL A 238 23.00 -21.81 14.08
C VAL A 238 23.17 -23.25 13.59
N LEU A 239 22.62 -23.59 12.43
CA LEU A 239 22.78 -24.91 11.82
C LEU A 239 24.18 -25.14 11.27
N ARG A 240 24.84 -24.12 10.68
CA ARG A 240 26.26 -24.21 10.28
C ARG A 240 27.17 -24.40 11.49
N ALA A 241 26.93 -23.67 12.59
CA ALA A 241 27.67 -23.85 13.84
C ALA A 241 27.44 -25.26 14.43
N ARG A 242 26.20 -25.78 14.35
CA ARG A 242 25.86 -27.15 14.77
C ARG A 242 26.47 -28.22 13.86
N ALA A 243 26.60 -27.94 12.56
CA ALA A 243 27.24 -28.83 11.58
C ALA A 243 28.77 -28.85 11.74
N ALA A 244 29.38 -27.70 12.04
CA ALA A 244 30.79 -27.61 12.42
C ALA A 244 31.09 -28.45 13.67
N LEU A 245 30.15 -28.50 14.63
CA LEU A 245 30.20 -29.40 15.80
C LEU A 245 29.98 -30.89 15.47
N LYS A 246 29.27 -31.22 14.37
CA LYS A 246 28.93 -32.60 13.98
C LYS A 246 29.82 -33.22 12.89
N LYS A 247 30.88 -32.53 12.44
CA LYS A 247 31.84 -32.99 11.40
C LYS A 247 31.25 -33.37 10.02
N SER A 248 29.99 -33.03 9.74
CA SER A 248 29.40 -33.19 8.40
C SER A 248 28.66 -31.92 7.99
N PRO A 249 28.96 -31.33 6.81
CA PRO A 249 28.20 -30.18 6.33
C PRO A 249 26.75 -30.58 6.02
N PRO A 250 25.76 -29.71 6.27
CA PRO A 250 24.39 -29.98 5.88
C PRO A 250 24.32 -30.11 4.36
N THR A 251 23.49 -31.03 3.88
CA THR A 251 23.28 -31.21 2.44
C THR A 251 22.58 -29.98 1.85
N ALA A 252 22.79 -29.70 0.56
CA ALA A 252 22.18 -28.55 -0.11
C ALA A 252 20.64 -28.54 0.04
N ASP A 253 20.02 -29.74 0.03
CA ASP A 253 18.59 -29.92 0.20
C ASP A 253 18.10 -29.55 1.60
N GLU A 254 18.86 -29.88 2.65
CA GLU A 254 18.53 -29.50 4.03
C GLU A 254 18.61 -27.98 4.22
N VAL A 255 19.60 -27.33 3.60
CA VAL A 255 19.75 -25.87 3.65
C VAL A 255 18.57 -25.20 2.95
N GLU A 256 18.14 -25.70 1.79
CA GLU A 256 17.02 -25.12 1.03
C GLU A 256 15.66 -25.39 1.69
N ARG A 257 15.48 -26.56 2.34
CA ARG A 257 14.29 -26.84 3.18
C ARG A 257 14.19 -25.87 4.35
N VAL A 258 15.28 -25.66 5.08
CA VAL A 258 15.27 -24.72 6.21
C VAL A 258 15.04 -23.29 5.73
N ARG A 259 15.62 -22.91 4.58
CA ARG A 259 15.41 -21.60 3.97
C ARG A 259 13.94 -21.38 3.60
N THR A 260 13.30 -22.36 2.96
CA THR A 260 11.88 -22.29 2.59
C THR A 260 10.96 -22.27 3.82
N GLU A 261 11.28 -23.03 4.87
CA GLU A 261 10.56 -22.98 6.14
C GLU A 261 10.69 -21.62 6.86
N LEU A 262 11.88 -21.02 6.88
CA LEU A 262 12.11 -19.70 7.48
C LEU A 262 11.36 -18.61 6.73
N VAL A 263 11.38 -18.64 5.40
CA VAL A 263 10.60 -17.71 4.58
C VAL A 263 9.11 -17.89 4.87
N ALA A 264 8.63 -19.13 4.92
CA ALA A 264 7.23 -19.40 5.25
C ALA A 264 6.85 -18.98 6.68
N ALA A 265 7.75 -19.11 7.65
CA ALA A 265 7.53 -18.66 9.04
C ALA A 265 7.50 -17.14 9.13
N SER A 266 8.45 -16.45 8.49
CA SER A 266 8.48 -14.99 8.40
C SER A 266 7.23 -14.44 7.70
N GLU A 267 6.78 -15.08 6.62
CA GLU A 267 5.51 -14.77 5.94
C GLU A 267 4.32 -14.88 6.91
N ARG A 268 4.22 -15.97 7.69
CA ARG A 268 3.14 -16.19 8.66
C ARG A 268 3.10 -15.14 9.77
N GLU A 269 4.25 -14.64 10.21
CA GLU A 269 4.34 -13.58 11.22
C GLU A 269 4.04 -12.20 10.64
N ALA A 270 4.47 -11.93 9.41
CA ALA A 270 4.34 -10.62 8.79
C ALA A 270 2.92 -10.34 8.27
N TRP A 271 2.24 -11.33 7.70
CA TRP A 271 0.93 -11.14 7.05
C TRP A 271 -0.20 -10.65 7.98
N PRO A 272 -0.36 -11.16 9.23
CA PRO A 272 -1.40 -10.69 10.15
C PRO A 272 -1.32 -9.20 10.43
N VAL A 273 -0.13 -8.62 10.42
CA VAL A 273 0.08 -7.19 10.68
C VAL A 273 -0.01 -6.38 9.39
N ALA A 274 0.69 -6.83 8.35
CA ALA A 274 0.86 -6.05 7.13
C ALA A 274 -0.39 -6.05 6.23
N LEU A 275 -1.09 -7.19 6.10
CA LEU A 275 -2.25 -7.31 5.22
C LEU A 275 -3.40 -6.36 5.63
N PRO A 276 -3.86 -6.32 6.91
CA PRO A 276 -4.91 -5.40 7.30
C PRO A 276 -4.49 -3.93 7.17
N ALA A 277 -3.22 -3.61 7.44
CA ALA A 277 -2.71 -2.25 7.33
C ALA A 277 -2.73 -1.75 5.88
N LEU A 278 -2.21 -2.55 4.94
CA LEU A 278 -2.20 -2.24 3.51
C LEU A 278 -3.62 -2.15 2.95
N MET A 279 -4.50 -3.08 3.33
CA MET A 279 -5.91 -3.05 2.92
C MET A 279 -6.61 -1.80 3.44
N ARG A 280 -6.46 -1.44 4.72
CA ARG A 280 -7.06 -0.21 5.28
C ARG A 280 -6.54 1.04 4.59
N GLY A 281 -5.23 1.13 4.35
CA GLY A 281 -4.63 2.26 3.63
C GLY A 281 -5.23 2.44 2.23
N TYR A 282 -5.25 1.36 1.44
CA TYR A 282 -5.85 1.36 0.11
C TYR A 282 -7.34 1.72 0.14
N MET A 283 -8.09 1.11 1.08
CA MET A 283 -9.53 1.33 1.19
C MET A 283 -9.84 2.80 1.51
N ASN A 284 -9.08 3.44 2.40
CA ASN A 284 -9.29 4.85 2.75
C ASN A 284 -8.98 5.78 1.57
N GLU A 285 -7.88 5.53 0.85
CA GLU A 285 -7.47 6.36 -0.29
C GLU A 285 -8.45 6.23 -1.48
N HIS A 286 -8.96 5.03 -1.74
CA HIS A 286 -9.74 4.75 -2.95
C HIS A 286 -11.25 4.64 -2.73
N ARG A 287 -11.76 4.85 -1.50
CA ARG A 287 -13.20 4.76 -1.20
C ARG A 287 -14.04 5.66 -2.10
N GLY A 288 -13.64 6.92 -2.27
CA GLY A 288 -14.40 7.88 -3.09
C GLY A 288 -14.45 7.48 -4.56
N ARG A 289 -13.33 7.05 -5.14
CA ARG A 289 -13.25 6.58 -6.53
C ARG A 289 -14.14 5.35 -6.75
N ILE A 290 -13.99 4.33 -5.90
CA ILE A 290 -14.72 3.07 -6.06
C ILE A 290 -16.22 3.28 -5.81
N SER A 291 -16.58 4.11 -4.84
CA SER A 291 -17.97 4.53 -4.59
C SER A 291 -18.58 5.14 -5.86
N GLU A 292 -17.89 6.09 -6.50
CA GLU A 292 -18.42 6.71 -7.72
C GLU A 292 -18.50 5.71 -8.89
N GLU A 293 -17.53 4.80 -9.04
CA GLU A 293 -17.61 3.73 -10.04
C GLU A 293 -18.81 2.80 -9.82
N VAL A 294 -19.10 2.45 -8.56
CA VAL A 294 -20.28 1.63 -8.21
C VAL A 294 -21.57 2.40 -8.50
N ARG A 295 -21.62 3.71 -8.21
CA ARG A 295 -22.74 4.57 -8.58
C ARG A 295 -23.00 4.56 -10.08
N MET A 296 -21.96 4.82 -10.87
CA MET A 296 -22.07 4.89 -12.32
C MET A 296 -22.46 3.53 -12.92
N ASP A 297 -21.92 2.43 -12.39
CA ASP A 297 -22.32 1.08 -12.79
C ASP A 297 -23.77 0.77 -12.38
N SER A 298 -24.25 1.29 -11.24
CA SER A 298 -25.63 1.11 -10.79
C SER A 298 -26.61 1.84 -11.72
N ILE A 299 -26.32 3.09 -12.10
CA ILE A 299 -27.08 3.84 -13.11
C ILE A 299 -27.08 3.08 -14.44
N GLY A 300 -25.91 2.56 -14.85
CA GLY A 300 -25.80 1.73 -16.05
C GLY A 300 -26.66 0.46 -16.00
N ARG A 301 -26.89 -0.12 -14.82
CA ARG A 301 -27.80 -1.26 -14.64
C ARG A 301 -29.26 -0.85 -14.74
N GLU A 302 -29.65 0.28 -14.14
CA GLU A 302 -31.01 0.81 -14.23
C GLU A 302 -31.40 1.13 -15.67
N VAL A 303 -30.52 1.80 -16.41
CA VAL A 303 -30.71 2.07 -17.85
C VAL A 303 -30.86 0.78 -18.66
N ALA A 304 -30.22 -0.31 -18.22
CA ALA A 304 -30.32 -1.62 -18.85
C ALA A 304 -31.50 -2.47 -18.33
N GLY A 305 -32.42 -1.90 -17.53
CA GLY A 305 -33.57 -2.61 -16.95
C GLY A 305 -33.19 -3.65 -15.88
N LYS A 306 -31.97 -3.61 -15.35
CA LYS A 306 -31.50 -4.52 -14.30
C LYS A 306 -31.62 -3.85 -12.93
N LYS A 307 -31.83 -4.65 -11.88
CA LYS A 307 -31.82 -4.15 -10.50
C LYS A 307 -30.50 -3.41 -10.20
N PRO A 308 -30.54 -2.18 -9.66
CA PRO A 308 -29.35 -1.43 -9.26
C PRO A 308 -28.54 -2.19 -8.21
N TYR A 309 -27.27 -1.81 -8.05
CA TYR A 309 -26.47 -2.35 -6.96
C TYR A 309 -26.91 -1.75 -5.63
N ASP A 310 -26.83 -2.55 -4.56
CA ASP A 310 -26.71 -1.97 -3.23
C ASP A 310 -25.35 -1.28 -3.15
N HIS A 311 -25.40 0.05 -3.14
CA HIS A 311 -24.24 0.89 -3.27
C HIS A 311 -23.22 0.67 -2.14
N ALA A 312 -23.71 0.52 -0.90
CA ALA A 312 -22.84 0.35 0.26
C ALA A 312 -22.16 -1.02 0.22
N VAL A 313 -22.93 -2.08 -0.06
CA VAL A 313 -22.43 -3.46 -0.09
C VAL A 313 -21.45 -3.68 -1.23
N GLU A 314 -21.78 -3.23 -2.44
CA GLU A 314 -20.94 -3.42 -3.62
C GLU A 314 -19.65 -2.57 -3.53
N THR A 315 -19.72 -1.36 -2.97
CA THR A 315 -18.53 -0.54 -2.71
C THR A 315 -17.57 -1.24 -1.76
N VAL A 316 -18.06 -1.78 -0.64
CA VAL A 316 -17.22 -2.54 0.32
C VAL A 316 -16.64 -3.79 -0.34
N ARG A 317 -17.42 -4.51 -1.13
CA ARG A 317 -16.96 -5.70 -1.86
C ARG A 317 -15.82 -5.39 -2.81
N ARG A 318 -15.96 -4.36 -3.66
CA ARG A 318 -14.93 -3.94 -4.62
C ARG A 318 -13.69 -3.42 -3.92
N LEU A 319 -13.85 -2.63 -2.86
CA LEU A 319 -12.76 -2.16 -2.01
C LEU A 319 -11.94 -3.31 -1.42
N LYS A 320 -12.60 -4.36 -0.91
CA LYS A 320 -11.91 -5.55 -0.38
C LYS A 320 -11.14 -6.28 -1.48
N ILE A 321 -11.74 -6.47 -2.66
CA ILE A 321 -11.10 -7.18 -3.79
C ILE A 321 -9.88 -6.41 -4.31
N GLU A 322 -10.03 -5.11 -4.57
CA GLU A 322 -8.93 -4.28 -5.07
C GLU A 322 -7.85 -4.06 -4.00
N GLY A 323 -8.25 -3.79 -2.76
CA GLY A 323 -7.33 -3.65 -1.63
C GLY A 323 -6.53 -4.93 -1.38
N PHE A 324 -7.15 -6.11 -1.53
CA PHE A 324 -6.43 -7.38 -1.45
C PHE A 324 -5.45 -7.54 -2.62
N LYS A 325 -5.83 -7.22 -3.86
CA LYS A 325 -4.91 -7.28 -5.02
C LYS A 325 -3.70 -6.36 -4.83
N TYR A 326 -3.94 -5.15 -4.34
CA TYR A 326 -2.88 -4.19 -4.01
C TYR A 326 -1.96 -4.75 -2.92
N ALA A 327 -2.53 -5.22 -1.81
CA ALA A 327 -1.74 -5.78 -0.72
C ALA A 327 -0.96 -7.03 -1.15
N ALA A 328 -1.55 -7.90 -1.96
CA ALA A 328 -0.89 -9.09 -2.51
C ALA A 328 0.30 -8.73 -3.41
N ALA A 329 0.18 -7.68 -4.23
CA ALA A 329 1.29 -7.20 -5.07
C ALA A 329 2.46 -6.63 -4.23
N GLN A 330 2.19 -6.10 -3.04
CA GLN A 330 3.21 -5.59 -2.12
C GLN A 330 3.84 -6.69 -1.26
N LEU A 331 3.04 -7.64 -0.78
CA LEU A 331 3.49 -8.72 0.09
C LEU A 331 4.16 -9.86 -0.68
N VAL A 332 3.82 -10.04 -1.95
CA VAL A 332 4.41 -11.07 -2.83
C VAL A 332 4.86 -10.43 -4.15
N PRO A 333 5.93 -9.62 -4.15
CA PRO A 333 6.38 -8.90 -5.34
C PRO A 333 6.83 -9.82 -6.47
N SER A 334 7.30 -11.01 -6.14
CA SER A 334 7.70 -12.05 -7.11
C SER A 334 6.53 -12.59 -7.93
N GLY A 335 5.30 -12.42 -7.43
CA GLY A 335 4.11 -13.03 -8.02
C GLY A 335 4.12 -14.55 -7.95
N ASP A 336 4.90 -15.15 -7.05
CA ASP A 336 4.99 -16.61 -6.90
C ASP A 336 3.58 -17.19 -6.61
N PRO A 337 3.04 -18.05 -7.49
CA PRO A 337 1.70 -18.62 -7.33
C PRO A 337 1.55 -19.43 -6.03
N ALA A 338 2.61 -20.05 -5.51
CA ALA A 338 2.57 -20.79 -4.26
C ALA A 338 2.36 -19.87 -3.07
N THR A 339 3.15 -18.80 -2.97
CA THR A 339 3.01 -17.78 -1.92
C THR A 339 1.68 -17.04 -2.01
N LEU A 340 1.20 -16.70 -3.22
CA LEU A 340 -0.11 -16.10 -3.41
C LEU A 340 -1.25 -17.01 -2.95
N LYS A 341 -1.18 -18.32 -3.23
CA LYS A 341 -2.16 -19.30 -2.75
C LYS A 341 -2.19 -19.35 -1.23
N ARG A 342 -1.02 -19.34 -0.57
CA ARG A 342 -0.92 -19.26 0.90
C ARG A 342 -1.53 -17.96 1.45
N LEU A 343 -1.25 -16.82 0.83
CA LEU A 343 -1.82 -15.52 1.24
C LEU A 343 -3.34 -15.48 1.08
N ILE A 344 -3.89 -16.04 0.00
CA ILE A 344 -5.34 -16.16 -0.22
C ILE A 344 -5.97 -17.08 0.82
N ALA A 345 -5.34 -18.23 1.12
CA ALA A 345 -5.81 -19.14 2.16
C ALA A 345 -5.83 -18.45 3.54
N PHE A 346 -4.79 -17.68 3.86
CA PHE A 346 -4.72 -16.86 5.06
C PHE A 346 -5.85 -15.81 5.10
N ALA A 347 -6.01 -15.01 4.06
CA ALA A 347 -7.02 -13.93 4.00
C ALA A 347 -8.46 -14.44 4.02
N SER A 348 -8.70 -15.66 3.54
CA SER A 348 -10.02 -16.31 3.58
C SER A 348 -10.32 -17.02 4.89
N GLY A 349 -9.41 -16.97 5.88
CA GLY A 349 -9.53 -17.72 7.13
C GLY A 349 -9.44 -19.24 6.95
N ARG A 350 -9.05 -19.71 5.75
CA ARG A 350 -8.86 -21.13 5.43
C ARG A 350 -7.46 -21.64 5.75
N SER A 351 -6.61 -20.83 6.36
CA SER A 351 -5.34 -21.27 6.93
C SER A 351 -5.62 -22.17 8.13
N ARG A 352 -6.00 -23.41 7.86
CA ARG A 352 -5.84 -24.50 8.81
C ARG A 352 -4.34 -24.52 9.15
N PRO A 353 -3.93 -24.53 10.42
CA PRO A 353 -2.54 -24.80 10.74
C PRO A 353 -2.21 -26.13 10.07
N LEU A 354 -1.30 -26.11 9.10
CA LEU A 354 -0.70 -27.33 8.58
C LEU A 354 0.08 -27.93 9.75
N ALA A 355 -0.64 -28.67 10.61
CA ALA A 355 -0.02 -29.74 11.36
C ALA A 355 0.72 -30.56 10.30
N SER A 356 2.04 -30.65 10.48
CA SER A 356 2.94 -31.43 9.63
C SER A 356 2.24 -32.74 9.25
N GLU A 357 1.84 -32.85 7.98
CA GLU A 357 1.44 -34.13 7.42
C GLU A 357 2.61 -35.07 7.68
N PRO A 358 2.44 -36.14 8.47
CA PRO A 358 3.50 -37.12 8.59
C PRO A 358 3.74 -37.66 7.20
N GLN A 359 4.91 -37.36 6.63
CA GLN A 359 5.37 -38.00 5.41
C GLN A 359 5.21 -39.50 5.64
N ARG A 360 4.28 -40.12 4.90
CA ARG A 360 4.19 -41.58 4.82
C ARG A 360 5.58 -42.06 4.45
N ARG A 361 6.25 -42.70 5.40
CA ARG A 361 7.50 -43.39 5.16
C ARG A 361 7.18 -44.52 4.20
N GLU A 362 7.60 -44.36 2.94
CA GLU A 362 7.83 -45.48 2.03
C GLU A 362 9.04 -46.25 2.57
N SER A 363 8.81 -47.05 3.60
CA SER A 363 9.81 -47.98 4.13
C SER A 363 9.08 -49.17 4.74
N ASP A 364 8.49 -50.01 3.89
CA ASP A 364 8.14 -51.41 4.18
C ASP A 364 7.95 -52.14 2.85
N ALA A 365 9.05 -52.21 2.09
CA ALA A 365 9.16 -53.07 0.91
C ALA A 365 10.56 -53.73 0.91
N ALA A 366 10.85 -54.53 1.94
CA ALA A 366 11.89 -55.55 1.88
C ALA A 366 11.77 -56.51 3.08
N SER A 367 12.00 -57.80 2.79
CA SER A 367 12.17 -58.93 3.72
C SER A 367 10.91 -59.71 4.15
N VAL A 368 10.38 -60.51 3.22
CA VAL A 368 9.89 -61.86 3.59
C VAL A 368 10.88 -62.84 2.99
N THR A 369 11.86 -63.19 3.81
CA THR A 369 12.82 -64.26 3.60
C THR A 369 12.11 -65.59 3.80
N ALA A 370 12.26 -66.49 2.82
CA ALA A 370 11.87 -67.89 2.94
C ALA A 370 12.63 -68.59 4.08
N PRO A 371 12.03 -69.62 4.68
CA PRO A 371 12.79 -70.78 5.11
C PRO A 371 12.33 -72.02 4.35
N GLY A 372 13.30 -72.67 3.72
CA GLY A 372 13.15 -74.06 3.31
C GLY A 372 13.11 -74.98 4.53
N SER A 373 12.35 -76.05 4.42
CA SER A 373 12.59 -77.28 5.16
C SER A 373 12.24 -78.43 4.23
N GLY A 374 13.27 -79.15 3.81
CA GLY A 374 13.13 -80.38 3.05
C GLY A 374 12.82 -81.58 3.95
N ALA A 375 12.50 -82.66 3.24
CA ALA A 375 12.72 -84.07 3.56
C ALA A 375 11.99 -84.70 4.75
N SER A 376 11.25 -85.77 4.44
CA SER A 376 11.54 -87.17 4.86
C SER A 376 10.20 -87.92 5.02
N THR A 377 9.86 -88.87 4.12
CA THR A 377 9.88 -90.35 4.34
C THR A 377 8.88 -90.80 5.43
N ARG A 378 8.08 -91.89 5.42
CA ARG A 378 7.89 -93.16 4.69
C ARG A 378 6.72 -93.87 5.43
N ILE A 379 6.00 -94.81 4.78
CA ILE A 379 5.31 -96.02 5.33
C ILE A 379 4.32 -95.79 6.50
N GLY A 380 3.05 -96.16 6.47
CA GLY A 380 2.38 -97.31 5.86
C GLY A 380 1.63 -98.08 6.97
N ARG A 381 0.31 -98.24 6.82
CA ARG A 381 -0.46 -99.45 7.09
C ARG A 381 -1.88 -99.27 6.59
#